data_AF-A0A9Q1MT51-F1
#
_entry.id   AF-A0A9Q1MT51-F1
#
_cell.length_a   1.000
_cell.length_b   1.000
_cell.length_c   1.000
_cell.angle_alpha   90.00
_cell.angle_beta   90.00
_cell.angle_gamma   90.00
#
_symmetry.space_group_name_H-M   'P 1'
#
loop_
_entity.id
_entity.type
_entity.pdbx_description
1 polymer ?
#
loop_
_entity_poly.entity_id
_entity_poly.type
_entity_poly.pdbx_seq_one_letter_code
_entity_poly.pdbx_strand_id
1 'polypeptide(L)'
;MRKDRGFLYMSELDIGYPIPIWFSALVKCKVGSPAVWREVVLKAAKLTAEMGVERGIVDSAHDGVEETVEAGVKLGEDLVRRNWDGKVYAGCRKTLYVELLNKLGSDETVGDYGDGEANKKTLSKL
;
A
#
# COMPACT_ATOMS: atom_id res chain seq x y z
N MET A 1 2.51 14.12 -0.68
CA MET A 1 3.66 13.57 -1.46
C MET A 1 4.28 14.70 -2.27
N ARG A 2 5.60 14.67 -2.46
CA ARG A 2 6.32 15.67 -3.28
C ARG A 2 6.00 15.53 -4.76
N LYS A 3 5.58 16.59 -5.44
CA LYS A 3 5.34 16.61 -6.90
C LYS A 3 6.63 16.64 -7.69
N ASP A 4 7.64 17.37 -7.22
CA ASP A 4 8.91 17.56 -7.92
C ASP A 4 9.70 16.25 -8.13
N ARG A 5 9.61 15.29 -7.19
CA ARG A 5 10.36 14.03 -7.27
C ARG A 5 9.63 12.78 -6.76
N GLY A 6 8.47 12.93 -6.13
CA GLY A 6 7.78 11.80 -5.52
C GLY A 6 7.07 10.95 -6.55
N PHE A 7 7.29 9.64 -6.49
CA PHE A 7 6.52 8.66 -7.23
C PHE A 7 6.35 7.37 -6.42
N LEU A 8 5.25 6.66 -6.65
CA LEU A 8 5.06 5.28 -6.24
C LEU A 8 5.53 4.36 -7.38
N TYR A 9 6.36 3.38 -7.04
CA TYR A 9 6.88 2.40 -7.99
C TYR A 9 6.97 1.05 -7.30
N MET A 10 6.28 0.06 -7.88
CA MET A 10 6.33 -1.35 -7.48
C MET A 10 7.21 -2.07 -8.49
N SER A 11 8.47 -2.26 -8.13
CA SER A 11 9.50 -2.77 -9.04
C SER A 11 9.45 -4.28 -9.23
N GLU A 12 8.62 -5.01 -8.47
CA GLU A 12 8.61 -6.47 -8.37
C GLU A 12 8.61 -7.16 -9.74
N LEU A 13 7.81 -6.67 -10.69
CA LEU A 13 7.80 -7.20 -12.06
C LEU A 13 9.13 -6.99 -12.80
N ASP A 14 9.72 -5.79 -12.67
CA ASP A 14 10.96 -5.42 -13.35
C ASP A 14 12.19 -6.13 -12.77
N ILE A 15 12.16 -6.45 -11.47
CA ILE A 15 13.23 -7.21 -10.80
C ILE A 15 13.01 -8.73 -10.83
N GLY A 16 11.89 -9.20 -11.40
CA GLY A 16 11.58 -10.62 -11.53
C GLY A 16 11.13 -11.29 -10.22
N TYR A 17 10.55 -10.53 -9.29
CA TYR A 17 10.06 -11.02 -8.01
C TYR A 17 8.53 -11.14 -8.02
N PRO A 18 7.97 -12.34 -7.80
CA PRO A 18 6.53 -12.49 -7.65
C PRO A 18 6.01 -11.79 -6.38
N ILE A 19 4.85 -11.13 -6.51
CA ILE A 19 4.17 -10.49 -5.38
C ILE A 19 3.63 -11.57 -4.41
N PRO A 20 3.99 -11.54 -3.12
CA PRO A 20 3.48 -12.50 -2.15
C PRO A 20 2.01 -12.26 -1.82
N ILE A 21 1.33 -13.28 -1.28
CA ILE A 21 -0.12 -13.25 -1.06
C ILE A 21 -0.52 -12.15 -0.08
N TRP A 22 0.21 -12.01 1.04
CA TRP A 22 -0.06 -10.95 2.00
C TRP A 22 0.06 -9.55 1.37
N PHE A 23 1.02 -9.34 0.48
CA PHE A 23 1.24 -8.05 -0.17
C PHE A 23 0.17 -7.76 -1.23
N SER A 24 -0.27 -8.78 -1.96
CA SER A 24 -1.44 -8.66 -2.84
C SER A 24 -2.69 -8.20 -2.09
N ALA A 25 -2.89 -8.67 -0.86
CA ALA A 25 -4.00 -8.23 -0.02
C ALA A 25 -3.83 -6.78 0.43
N LEU A 26 -2.60 -6.37 0.79
CA LEU A 26 -2.30 -4.99 1.13
C LEU A 26 -2.61 -4.05 -0.04
N VAL A 27 -2.18 -4.39 -1.26
CA VAL A 27 -2.46 -3.61 -2.47
C VAL A 27 -3.96 -3.46 -2.66
N LYS A 28 -4.74 -4.53 -2.56
CA LYS A 28 -6.20 -4.48 -2.71
C LYS A 28 -6.88 -3.64 -1.61
N CYS A 29 -6.33 -3.61 -0.40
CA CYS A 29 -6.84 -2.78 0.69
C CYS A 29 -6.52 -1.28 0.54
N LYS A 30 -5.42 -0.93 -0.13
CA LYS A 30 -4.93 0.47 -0.24
C LYS A 30 -5.17 1.10 -1.59
N VAL A 31 -5.37 0.28 -2.63
CA VAL A 31 -5.67 0.72 -3.98
C VAL A 31 -7.07 0.20 -4.31
N GLY A 32 -8.06 1.08 -4.37
CA GLY A 32 -9.47 0.65 -4.49
C GLY A 32 -9.88 0.19 -5.90
N SER A 33 -9.05 0.44 -6.92
CA SER A 33 -9.42 0.23 -8.32
C SER A 33 -8.61 -0.90 -8.98
N PRO A 34 -9.27 -1.93 -9.54
CA PRO A 34 -8.60 -2.97 -10.33
C PRO A 34 -7.85 -2.43 -11.54
N ALA A 35 -8.31 -1.31 -12.12
CA ALA A 35 -7.58 -0.65 -13.19
C ALA A 35 -6.22 -0.14 -12.72
N VAL A 36 -6.18 0.41 -11.50
CA VAL A 36 -4.93 0.90 -10.92
C VAL A 36 -4.01 -0.25 -10.51
N TRP A 37 -4.55 -1.40 -10.05
CA TRP A 37 -3.73 -2.60 -9.81
C TRP A 37 -2.95 -3.05 -11.03
N ARG A 38 -3.57 -2.99 -12.22
CA ARG A 38 -2.88 -3.32 -13.47
C ARG A 38 -1.72 -2.38 -13.75
N GLU A 39 -1.89 -1.08 -13.51
CA GLU A 39 -0.83 -0.10 -13.69
C GLU A 39 0.32 -0.32 -12.71
N VAL A 40 0.04 -0.40 -11.41
CA VAL A 40 1.12 -0.49 -10.41
C VAL A 40 1.78 -1.86 -10.37
N VAL A 41 1.01 -2.95 -10.40
CA VAL A 41 1.56 -4.30 -10.20
C VAL A 41 1.91 -4.99 -11.51
N LEU A 42 1.02 -4.94 -12.50
CA LEU A 42 1.16 -5.74 -13.72
C LEU A 42 1.90 -5.01 -14.86
N LYS A 43 2.17 -3.72 -14.70
CA LYS A 43 2.94 -2.90 -15.64
C LYS A 43 4.14 -2.20 -15.01
N ALA A 44 4.33 -2.34 -13.68
CA ALA A 44 5.36 -1.63 -12.91
C ALA A 44 5.39 -0.11 -13.19
N ALA A 45 4.22 0.51 -13.42
CA ALA A 45 4.16 1.91 -13.77
C ALA A 45 4.59 2.80 -12.59
N LYS A 46 5.41 3.81 -12.88
CA LYS A 46 5.74 4.87 -11.91
C LYS A 46 4.59 5.87 -11.88
N LEU A 47 3.91 5.97 -10.75
CA LEU A 47 2.86 6.95 -10.53
C LEU A 47 3.45 8.19 -9.88
N THR A 48 3.39 9.34 -10.54
CA THR A 48 3.75 10.63 -9.93
C THR A 48 2.83 10.98 -8.76
N ALA A 49 3.18 11.99 -7.97
CA ALA A 49 2.33 12.44 -6.87
C ALA A 49 0.90 12.81 -7.33
N GLU A 50 0.76 13.53 -8.44
CA GLU A 50 -0.54 13.95 -8.99
C GLU A 50 -1.37 12.74 -9.45
N MET A 51 -0.72 11.81 -10.17
CA MET A 51 -1.29 10.54 -10.58
C MET A 51 -1.76 9.69 -9.38
N GLY A 52 -1.02 9.75 -8.28
CA GLY A 52 -1.37 9.07 -7.02
C GLY A 52 -2.57 9.69 -6.32
N VAL A 53 -2.72 11.02 -6.37
CA VAL A 53 -3.88 11.74 -5.83
C VAL A 53 -5.13 11.43 -6.66
N GLU A 54 -5.04 11.55 -7.99
CA GLU A 54 -6.14 11.25 -8.91
C GLU A 54 -6.68 9.82 -8.71
N ARG A 55 -5.78 8.86 -8.44
CA ARG A 55 -6.12 7.45 -8.24
C ARG A 55 -6.50 7.10 -6.80
N GLY A 56 -6.52 8.08 -5.88
CA GLY A 56 -6.90 7.90 -4.48
C GLY A 56 -5.91 7.07 -3.65
N ILE A 57 -4.65 6.97 -4.09
CA ILE A 57 -3.57 6.29 -3.34
C ILE A 57 -2.86 7.28 -2.42
N VAL A 58 -2.66 8.50 -2.90
CA VAL A 58 -2.01 9.60 -2.19
C VAL A 58 -3.07 10.59 -1.76
N ASP A 59 -3.01 11.05 -0.52
CA ASP A 59 -3.99 12.00 0.02
C ASP A 59 -3.85 13.40 -0.61
N SER A 60 -2.62 13.88 -0.77
CA SER A 60 -2.31 15.21 -1.31
C SER A 60 -0.90 15.29 -1.91
N ALA A 61 -0.71 16.22 -2.84
CA ALA A 61 0.55 16.45 -3.53
C ALA A 61 1.02 17.92 -3.35
N HIS A 62 2.31 18.12 -3.07
CA HIS A 62 2.89 19.44 -2.74
C HIS A 62 4.19 19.68 -3.52
N ASP A 63 4.52 20.93 -3.79
CA ASP A 63 5.52 21.26 -4.82
C ASP A 63 6.95 20.91 -4.37
N GLY A 64 7.22 20.99 -3.06
CA GLY A 64 8.54 20.75 -2.48
C GLY A 64 8.54 19.96 -1.17
N VAL A 65 9.73 19.86 -0.57
CA VAL A 65 9.94 19.15 0.70
C VAL A 65 9.21 19.86 1.83
N GLU A 66 9.43 21.18 1.94
CA GLU A 66 8.93 22.03 3.01
C GLU A 66 7.40 21.97 3.07
N GLU A 67 6.73 22.23 1.93
CA GLU A 67 5.27 22.16 1.84
C GLU A 67 4.73 20.76 2.12
N THR A 68 5.43 19.70 1.69
CA THR A 68 5.01 18.32 1.97
C THR A 68 5.04 18.02 3.47
N VAL A 69 6.09 18.50 4.16
CA VAL A 69 6.23 18.31 5.61
C VAL A 69 5.17 19.14 6.34
N GLU A 70 4.99 20.40 5.97
CA GLU A 70 3.98 21.29 6.56
C GLU A 70 2.57 20.68 6.44
N ALA A 71 2.20 20.20 5.25
CA ALA A 71 0.92 19.54 5.03
C ALA A 71 0.75 18.27 5.86
N GLY A 72 1.82 17.46 6.01
CA GLY A 72 1.80 16.27 6.86
C GLY A 72 1.61 16.60 8.34
N VAL A 73 2.29 17.64 8.85
CA VAL A 73 2.11 18.12 10.23
C VAL A 73 0.70 18.62 10.43
N LYS A 74 0.21 19.47 9.52
CA LYS A 74 -1.15 20.01 9.57
C LYS A 74 -2.22 18.91 9.57
N LEU A 75 -2.07 17.89 8.73
CA LEU A 75 -2.96 16.72 8.74
C LEU A 75 -2.96 16.05 10.11
N GLY A 76 -1.78 15.87 10.73
CA GLY A 76 -1.67 15.33 12.09
C GLY A 76 -2.38 16.19 13.13
N GLU A 77 -2.18 17.50 13.10
CA GLU A 77 -2.84 18.45 14.00
C GLU A 77 -4.37 18.43 13.86
N ASP A 78 -4.87 18.40 12.62
CA ASP A 78 -6.30 18.33 12.33
C ASP A 78 -6.91 17.01 12.82
N LEU A 79 -6.19 15.88 12.68
CA LEU A 79 -6.62 14.59 13.22
C LEU A 79 -6.62 14.58 14.75
N VAL A 80 -5.62 15.16 15.42
CA VAL A 80 -5.58 15.25 16.89
C VAL A 80 -6.73 16.14 17.41
N ARG A 81 -7.03 17.24 16.72
CA ARG A 81 -8.12 18.16 17.09
C ARG A 81 -9.49 17.49 17.10
N ARG A 82 -9.67 16.39 16.36
CA ARG A 82 -10.91 15.58 16.39
C ARG A 82 -11.17 14.92 17.75
N ASN A 83 -10.15 14.77 18.59
CA ASN A 83 -10.23 14.21 19.94
C ASN A 83 -10.98 12.86 20.00
N TRP A 84 -10.70 11.96 19.06
CA TRP A 84 -11.28 10.62 19.05
C TRP A 84 -10.75 9.77 20.21
N ASP A 85 -11.56 8.83 20.68
CA ASP A 85 -11.04 7.74 21.50
C ASP A 85 -10.10 6.87 20.65
N GLY A 86 -8.81 6.91 21.00
CA GLY A 86 -7.77 6.17 20.29
C GLY A 86 -7.98 4.65 20.29
N LYS A 87 -8.61 4.09 21.33
CA LYS A 87 -8.93 2.65 21.38
C LYS A 87 -10.02 2.30 20.38
N VAL A 88 -11.06 3.15 20.27
CA VAL A 88 -12.13 2.97 19.28
C VAL A 88 -11.58 3.11 17.87
N TYR A 89 -10.81 4.16 17.59
CA TYR A 89 -10.19 4.37 16.28
C TYR A 89 -9.27 3.20 15.88
N ALA A 90 -8.43 2.72 16.80
CA ALA A 90 -7.59 1.55 16.58
C ALA A 90 -8.42 0.28 16.33
N GLY A 91 -9.52 0.09 17.07
CA GLY A 91 -10.48 -0.99 16.85
C GLY A 91 -11.08 -0.96 15.44
N CYS A 92 -11.60 0.18 15.01
CA CYS A 92 -12.11 0.37 13.65
C CYS A 92 -11.06 0.03 12.58
N ARG A 93 -9.82 0.48 12.75
CA ARG A 93 -8.72 0.17 11.82
C ARG A 93 -8.42 -1.32 11.75
N LYS A 94 -8.40 -2.02 12.90
CA LYS A 94 -8.19 -3.48 12.92
C LYS A 94 -9.31 -4.21 12.19
N THR A 95 -10.57 -3.84 12.45
CA THR A 95 -11.73 -4.43 11.77
C THR A 95 -11.69 -4.19 10.26
N LEU A 96 -11.37 -2.96 9.83
CA LEU A 96 -11.27 -2.60 8.41
C LEU A 96 -10.21 -3.44 7.68
N TYR A 97 -9.13 -3.83 8.37
CA TYR A 97 -8.01 -4.56 7.78
C TYR A 97 -7.93 -6.03 8.24
N VAL A 98 -9.02 -6.61 8.75
CA VAL A 98 -9.00 -7.97 9.32
C VAL A 98 -8.53 -9.03 8.32
N GLU A 99 -8.96 -8.93 7.05
CA GLU A 99 -8.54 -9.86 6.00
C GLU A 99 -7.03 -9.78 5.70
N LEU A 100 -6.48 -8.58 5.69
CA LEU A 100 -5.05 -8.34 5.55
C LEU A 100 -4.29 -8.91 6.75
N LEU A 101 -4.76 -8.66 7.97
CA LEU A 101 -4.14 -9.16 9.20
C LEU A 101 -4.09 -10.69 9.24
N ASN A 102 -5.17 -11.35 8.82
CA ASN A 102 -5.22 -12.82 8.73
C ASN A 102 -4.21 -13.36 7.73
N LYS A 103 -4.07 -12.71 6.56
CA LYS A 103 -3.09 -13.10 5.54
C LYS A 103 -1.65 -12.85 5.97
N LEU A 104 -1.37 -11.75 6.67
CA LEU A 104 -0.06 -11.48 7.27
C LEU A 104 0.34 -12.57 8.27
N GLY A 105 -0.60 -13.05 9.09
CA GLY A 105 -0.34 -14.12 10.05
C GLY A 105 -0.26 -15.53 9.44
N SER A 106 -0.74 -15.70 8.20
CA SER A 106 -0.75 -17.00 7.50
C SER A 106 0.45 -17.18 6.57
N ASP A 107 1.24 -16.13 6.35
CA ASP A 107 2.38 -16.12 5.43
C ASP A 107 3.70 -16.12 6.23
N GLU A 108 4.08 -17.29 6.77
CA GLU A 108 5.37 -17.53 7.46
C GLU A 108 6.58 -17.51 6.50
N THR A 109 6.39 -17.10 5.25
CA THR A 109 7.36 -17.34 4.18
C THR A 109 8.31 -16.18 3.90
N VAL A 110 8.31 -15.19 4.79
CA VAL A 110 9.34 -14.15 4.83
C VAL A 110 10.67 -14.77 5.26
N GLY A 111 11.40 -15.34 4.29
CA GLY A 111 12.81 -15.70 4.45
C GLY A 111 13.29 -16.98 3.76
N ASP A 112 12.40 -17.81 3.24
CA ASP A 112 12.80 -19.06 2.60
C ASP A 112 12.01 -19.25 1.32
N TYR A 113 12.63 -19.03 0.15
CA TYR A 113 12.33 -19.76 -1.08
C TYR A 113 13.53 -19.79 -2.01
N GLY A 114 14.46 -20.65 -1.64
CA GLY A 114 14.94 -21.61 -2.62
C GLY A 114 13.77 -22.51 -3.05
N ASP A 115 13.67 -22.72 -4.37
CA ASP A 115 12.79 -23.63 -5.09
C ASP A 115 11.29 -23.29 -5.31
N GLY A 116 10.92 -23.27 -6.59
CA GLY A 116 9.62 -22.85 -7.13
C GLY A 116 8.43 -23.79 -6.87
N GLU A 117 8.57 -24.80 -6.01
CA GLU A 117 7.56 -25.81 -5.76
C GLU A 117 6.57 -25.43 -4.65
N ALA A 118 7.02 -24.71 -3.63
CA ALA A 118 6.16 -24.17 -2.58
C ALA A 118 5.14 -23.15 -3.12
N ASN A 119 5.57 -22.33 -4.08
CA ASN A 119 4.71 -21.33 -4.71
C ASN A 119 3.57 -21.97 -5.54
N LYS A 120 3.81 -23.13 -6.17
CA LYS A 120 2.78 -23.89 -6.91
C LYS A 120 1.67 -24.43 -6.01
N LYS A 121 2.00 -24.98 -4.84
CA LYS A 121 0.99 -25.52 -3.89
C LYS A 121 0.07 -24.45 -3.31
N THR A 122 0.56 -23.23 -3.17
CA THR A 122 -0.22 -22.12 -2.64
C THR A 122 -1.12 -21.51 -3.71
N LEU A 123 -0.63 -21.38 -4.95
CA LEU A 123 -1.44 -20.92 -6.09
C LEU A 123 -2.52 -21.93 -6.52
N SER A 124 -2.29 -23.24 -6.35
CA SER A 124 -3.29 -24.27 -6.69
C SER A 124 -4.47 -24.34 -5.70
N LYS A 125 -4.43 -23.58 -4.60
CA LYS A 125 -5.50 -23.51 -3.59
C LYS A 125 -6.39 -22.27 -3.74
N LEU A 126 -6.08 -21.39 -4.70
CA LEU A 126 -6.90 -20.25 -5.12
C LEU A 126 -7.80 -20.65 -6.29
#